data_AF-A0A2J8RZA1-F1
#
_entry.id   AF-A0A2J8RZA1-F1
#
_cell.length_a   1.000
_cell.length_b   1.000
_cell.length_c   1.000
_cell.angle_alpha   90.00
_cell.angle_beta   90.00
_cell.angle_gamma   90.00
#
_symmetry.space_group_name_H-M   'P 1'
#
loop_
_entity.id
_entity.type
_entity.pdbx_description
1 polymer ?
#
loop_
_entity_poly.entity_id
_entity_poly.type
_entity_poly.pdbx_seq_one_letter_code
_entity_poly.pdbx_strand_id
1 'polypeptide(L)'
;IAQMFLNMTKLEKEAQVEATSRKEKAKQRPLALNTVEMLRVASSSLGMGPQHAMQTAERLYTQGYISYPRTETTHYPENFDLKGSLRQQANHPYWADTVKQLLAEGINRPRKGHDAGDHPPITPMKSATEAELGFAACPA
;
A
#
# COMPACT_ATOMS: atom_id res chain seq x y z
N ILE A 1 14.70 7.92 -44.15
CA ILE A 1 14.66 9.07 -43.20
C ILE A 1 15.30 8.72 -41.85
N ALA A 2 14.87 7.66 -41.14
CA ALA A 2 15.54 7.24 -39.88
C ALA A 2 17.06 7.00 -40.04
N GLN A 3 17.47 6.37 -41.14
CA GLN A 3 18.89 6.13 -41.45
C GLN A 3 19.72 7.41 -41.63
N MET A 4 19.07 8.50 -42.05
CA MET A 4 19.73 9.81 -42.26
C MET A 4 20.12 10.42 -40.92
N PHE A 5 19.20 10.50 -39.96
CA PHE A 5 19.47 11.05 -38.62
C PHE A 5 20.51 10.24 -37.85
N LEU A 6 20.50 8.91 -38.00
CA LEU A 6 21.53 8.04 -37.41
C LEU A 6 22.92 8.33 -38.01
N ASN A 7 23.01 8.47 -39.34
CA ASN A 7 24.29 8.78 -39.98
C ASN A 7 24.83 10.15 -39.62
N MET A 8 23.96 11.14 -39.35
CA MET A 8 24.35 12.50 -38.95
C MET A 8 24.84 12.59 -37.50
N THR A 9 24.37 11.71 -36.61
CA THR A 9 24.66 11.79 -35.17
C THR A 9 25.68 10.76 -34.69
N LYS A 10 25.91 9.68 -35.43
CA LYS A 10 26.77 8.55 -34.99
C LYS A 10 28.25 8.89 -34.80
N LEU A 11 28.76 9.96 -35.41
CA LEU A 11 30.16 10.36 -35.32
C LEU A 11 30.41 11.49 -34.32
N GLU A 12 29.34 12.15 -33.85
CA GLU A 12 29.44 13.23 -32.88
C GLU A 12 29.85 12.67 -31.52
N LYS A 13 30.85 13.30 -30.90
CA LYS A 13 31.47 12.85 -29.65
C LYS A 13 31.16 13.75 -28.47
N GLU A 14 30.59 14.91 -28.73
CA GLU A 14 30.26 15.94 -27.75
C GLU A 14 28.84 16.46 -27.99
N ALA A 15 28.17 16.89 -26.92
CA ALA A 15 26.85 17.50 -26.97
C ALA A 15 26.81 18.73 -26.06
N GLN A 16 26.21 19.82 -26.54
CA GLN A 16 26.05 21.06 -25.78
C GLN A 16 24.72 21.04 -25.04
N VAL A 17 24.73 21.46 -23.78
CA VAL A 17 23.50 21.61 -23.00
C VAL A 17 22.73 22.82 -23.51
N GLU A 18 21.63 22.60 -24.21
CA GLU A 18 20.78 23.69 -24.69
C GLU A 18 19.87 24.27 -23.60
N ALA A 19 19.37 23.43 -22.68
CA ALA A 19 18.48 23.88 -21.61
C ALA A 19 18.52 22.95 -20.39
N THR A 20 18.30 23.52 -19.21
CA THR A 20 18.06 22.78 -17.97
C THR A 20 16.76 23.24 -17.32
N SER A 21 15.99 22.32 -16.74
CA SER A 21 14.80 22.67 -15.96
C SER A 21 14.67 21.77 -14.74
N ARG A 22 14.20 22.36 -13.63
CA ARG A 22 13.91 21.64 -12.39
C ARG A 22 12.46 21.85 -12.03
N LYS A 23 11.73 20.76 -11.83
CA LYS A 23 10.34 20.77 -11.35
C LYS A 23 10.23 19.87 -10.15
N GLU A 24 9.72 20.43 -9.05
CA GLU A 24 9.34 19.64 -7.91
C GLU A 24 8.08 18.82 -8.25
N LYS A 25 8.13 17.52 -8.00
CA LYS A 25 7.03 16.59 -8.26
C LYS A 25 6.84 15.73 -7.02
N ALA A 26 5.58 15.50 -6.65
CA ALA A 26 5.22 14.64 -5.53
C ALA A 26 4.63 13.32 -6.05
N LYS A 27 5.21 12.19 -5.64
CA LYS A 27 4.57 10.88 -5.79
C LYS A 27 3.54 10.72 -4.67
N GLN A 28 2.27 10.66 -5.04
CA GLN A 28 1.18 10.59 -4.07
C GLN A 28 1.18 9.25 -3.31
N ARG A 29 0.84 9.31 -2.02
CA ARG A 29 0.56 8.13 -1.18
C ARG A 29 -0.59 7.29 -1.78
N PRO A 30 -0.70 5.99 -1.50
CA PRO A 30 -1.78 5.17 -2.03
C PRO A 30 -3.18 5.62 -1.54
N LEU A 31 -4.22 5.15 -2.23
CA LEU A 31 -5.59 5.16 -1.70
C LEU A 31 -5.72 4.12 -0.60
N ALA A 32 -6.79 4.18 0.19
CA ALA A 32 -7.07 3.12 1.15
C ALA A 32 -7.32 1.79 0.43
N LEU A 33 -6.99 0.68 1.08
CA LEU A 33 -6.97 -0.64 0.46
C LEU A 33 -8.38 -1.21 0.31
N ASN A 34 -8.74 -1.65 -0.90
CA ASN A 34 -9.97 -2.40 -1.17
C ASN A 34 -9.64 -3.85 -1.58
N THR A 35 -10.66 -4.66 -1.82
CA THR A 35 -10.48 -6.09 -2.19
C THR A 35 -9.70 -6.27 -3.49
N VAL A 36 -10.00 -5.47 -4.52
CA VAL A 36 -9.37 -5.61 -5.83
C VAL A 36 -7.86 -5.38 -5.75
N GLU A 37 -7.44 -4.29 -5.09
CA GLU A 37 -6.02 -3.98 -4.92
C GLU A 37 -5.32 -4.97 -3.97
N MET A 38 -5.99 -5.43 -2.91
CA MET A 38 -5.46 -6.50 -2.06
C MET A 38 -5.12 -7.75 -2.87
N LEU A 39 -6.04 -8.23 -3.71
CA LEU A 39 -5.83 -9.43 -4.54
C LEU A 39 -4.75 -9.24 -5.59
N ARG A 40 -4.69 -8.05 -6.20
CA ARG A 40 -3.65 -7.69 -7.16
C ARG A 40 -2.26 -7.72 -6.54
N VAL A 41 -2.10 -7.09 -5.37
CA VAL A 41 -0.81 -7.03 -4.66
C VAL A 41 -0.43 -8.41 -4.11
N ALA A 42 -1.37 -9.15 -3.54
CA ALA A 42 -1.12 -10.51 -3.06
C ALA A 42 -0.63 -11.45 -4.17
N SER A 43 -1.21 -11.37 -5.38
CA SER A 43 -0.76 -12.15 -6.53
C SER A 43 0.63 -11.70 -7.01
N SER A 44 0.79 -10.41 -7.31
CA SER A 44 2.02 -9.87 -7.93
C SER A 44 3.23 -9.82 -7.00
N SER A 45 3.02 -9.63 -5.70
CA SER A 45 4.10 -9.40 -4.72
C SER A 45 4.28 -10.55 -3.74
N LEU A 46 3.21 -11.31 -3.42
CA LEU A 46 3.25 -12.39 -2.43
C LEU A 46 3.06 -13.79 -3.05
N GLY A 47 2.84 -13.88 -4.37
CA GLY A 47 2.62 -15.16 -5.07
C GLY A 47 1.34 -15.90 -4.66
N MET A 48 0.38 -15.21 -4.03
CA MET A 48 -0.88 -15.81 -3.59
C MET A 48 -1.95 -15.72 -4.68
N GLY A 49 -2.47 -16.87 -5.13
CA GLY A 49 -3.64 -16.89 -6.00
C GLY A 49 -4.85 -16.22 -5.34
N PRO A 50 -5.79 -15.61 -6.11
CA PRO A 50 -6.89 -14.82 -5.55
C PRO A 50 -7.74 -15.58 -4.51
N GLN A 51 -8.01 -16.86 -4.76
CA GLN A 51 -8.75 -17.73 -3.84
C GLN A 51 -8.02 -17.86 -2.49
N HIS A 52 -6.71 -18.14 -2.52
CA HIS A 52 -5.88 -18.32 -1.33
C HIS A 52 -5.73 -17.01 -0.54
N ALA A 53 -5.55 -15.89 -1.24
CA ALA A 53 -5.49 -14.57 -0.64
C ALA A 53 -6.80 -14.22 0.08
N MET A 54 -7.96 -14.46 -0.54
CA MET A 54 -9.27 -14.24 0.10
C MET A 54 -9.47 -15.11 1.34
N GLN A 55 -9.17 -16.41 1.26
CA GLN A 55 -9.32 -17.32 2.41
C GLN A 55 -8.42 -16.90 3.58
N THR A 56 -7.20 -16.46 3.29
CA THR A 56 -6.28 -15.95 4.31
C THR A 56 -6.80 -14.67 4.95
N ALA A 57 -7.30 -13.72 4.13
CA ALA A 57 -7.88 -12.48 4.63
C ALA A 57 -9.14 -12.73 5.49
N GLU A 58 -10.01 -13.66 5.09
CA GLU A 58 -11.20 -14.04 5.87
C GLU A 58 -10.83 -14.67 7.22
N ARG A 59 -9.77 -15.47 7.27
CA ARG A 59 -9.25 -16.01 8.53
C ARG A 59 -8.73 -14.89 9.43
N LEU A 60 -7.98 -13.93 8.89
CA LEU A 60 -7.49 -12.76 9.64
C LEU A 60 -8.64 -11.90 10.18
N TYR A 61 -9.69 -11.71 9.39
CA TYR A 61 -10.91 -11.02 9.80
C TYR A 61 -11.61 -11.75 10.95
N THR A 62 -11.78 -13.06 10.83
CA THR A 62 -12.43 -13.90 11.87
C THR A 62 -11.68 -13.85 13.19
N GLN A 63 -10.35 -13.71 13.14
CA GLN A 63 -9.48 -13.56 14.31
C GLN A 63 -9.40 -12.10 14.83
N GLY A 64 -10.04 -11.16 14.14
CA GLY A 64 -10.09 -9.74 14.51
C GLY A 64 -8.84 -8.93 14.16
N TYR A 65 -7.96 -9.43 13.28
CA TYR A 65 -6.74 -8.72 12.88
C TYR A 65 -6.99 -7.62 11.85
N ILE A 66 -7.97 -7.81 10.97
CA ILE A 66 -8.31 -6.85 9.91
C ILE A 66 -9.82 -6.58 9.87
N SER A 67 -10.22 -5.46 9.27
CA SER A 67 -11.62 -5.22 8.87
C SER A 67 -12.06 -6.17 7.75
N TYR A 68 -13.36 -6.21 7.47
CA TYR A 68 -13.95 -7.16 6.53
C TYR A 68 -13.33 -7.04 5.12
N PRO A 69 -12.76 -8.13 4.55
CA PRO A 69 -11.88 -8.04 3.37
C PRO A 69 -12.62 -8.05 2.04
N ARG A 70 -13.96 -7.94 2.05
CA ARG A 70 -14.82 -7.85 0.86
C ARG A 70 -15.46 -6.46 0.85
N THR A 71 -14.74 -5.49 0.30
CA THR A 71 -15.16 -4.10 0.17
C THR A 71 -14.62 -3.47 -1.11
N GLU A 72 -15.45 -2.62 -1.72
CA GLU A 72 -15.05 -1.75 -2.84
C GLU A 72 -14.59 -0.36 -2.36
N THR A 73 -14.90 -0.02 -1.11
CA THR A 73 -14.62 1.27 -0.48
C THR A 73 -13.11 1.51 -0.34
N THR A 74 -12.69 2.70 -0.76
CA THR A 74 -11.32 3.23 -0.67
C THR A 74 -11.27 4.54 0.12
N HIS A 75 -12.37 4.89 0.80
CA HIS A 75 -12.51 6.08 1.63
C HIS A 75 -12.74 5.68 3.10
N TYR A 76 -11.93 6.21 4.00
CA TYR A 76 -12.18 6.06 5.44
C TYR A 76 -13.36 6.93 5.86
N PRO A 77 -14.33 6.40 6.64
CA PRO A 77 -15.42 7.21 7.13
C PRO A 77 -14.92 8.22 8.18
N GLU A 78 -15.60 9.36 8.29
CA GLU A 78 -15.17 10.48 9.14
C GLU A 78 -15.11 10.12 10.64
N ASN A 79 -15.87 9.10 11.07
CA ASN A 79 -15.90 8.61 12.44
C ASN A 79 -14.87 7.51 12.75
N PHE A 80 -14.03 7.13 11.79
CA PHE A 80 -13.04 6.08 11.98
C PHE A 80 -11.84 6.58 12.81
N ASP A 81 -11.51 5.89 13.90
CA ASP A 81 -10.34 6.23 14.74
C ASP A 81 -9.03 5.71 14.12
N LEU A 82 -8.54 6.43 13.11
CA LEU A 82 -7.25 6.16 12.47
C LEU A 82 -6.08 6.18 13.47
N LYS A 83 -6.15 7.05 14.48
CA LYS A 83 -5.07 7.18 15.47
C LYS A 83 -5.06 5.99 16.41
N GLY A 84 -6.23 5.47 16.79
CA GLY A 84 -6.40 4.23 17.54
C GLY A 84 -5.80 3.03 16.82
N SER A 85 -6.18 2.79 15.57
CA SER A 85 -5.62 1.71 14.75
C SER A 85 -4.10 1.85 14.60
N LEU A 86 -3.59 3.06 14.38
CA LEU A 86 -2.15 3.31 14.24
C LEU A 86 -1.38 3.04 15.54
N ARG A 87 -1.93 3.42 16.70
CA ARG A 87 -1.29 3.18 18.02
C ARG A 87 -1.06 1.71 18.32
N GLN A 88 -1.96 0.83 17.90
CA GLN A 88 -1.80 -0.62 18.09
C GLN A 88 -0.53 -1.14 17.40
N GLN A 89 -0.08 -0.48 16.33
CA GLN A 89 1.08 -0.89 15.54
C GLN A 89 2.41 -0.32 16.07
N ALA A 90 2.39 0.51 17.11
CA ALA A 90 3.57 1.25 17.59
C ALA A 90 4.67 0.39 18.23
N ASN A 91 4.38 -0.89 18.52
CA ASN A 91 5.30 -1.80 19.19
C ASN A 91 5.89 -2.89 18.28
N HIS A 92 5.51 -2.92 16.99
CA HIS A 92 6.02 -3.92 16.07
C HIS A 92 7.45 -3.59 15.59
N PRO A 93 8.44 -4.52 15.69
CA PRO A 93 9.84 -4.22 15.40
C PRO A 93 10.11 -3.61 14.02
N TYR A 94 9.32 -3.97 13.01
CA TYR A 94 9.56 -3.52 11.63
C TYR A 94 9.15 -2.06 11.35
N TRP A 95 8.23 -1.48 12.12
CA TRP A 95 7.69 -0.13 11.84
C TRP A 95 7.40 0.71 13.09
N ALA A 96 7.77 0.23 14.28
CA ALA A 96 7.53 0.91 15.55
C ALA A 96 8.00 2.37 15.54
N ASP A 97 9.22 2.63 15.09
CA ASP A 97 9.81 3.98 15.11
C ASP A 97 9.07 4.94 14.17
N THR A 98 8.76 4.48 12.96
CA THR A 98 7.96 5.24 11.99
C THR A 98 6.57 5.57 12.54
N VAL A 99 5.92 4.61 13.19
CA VAL A 99 4.60 4.80 13.79
C VAL A 99 4.67 5.81 14.95
N LYS A 100 5.66 5.69 15.83
CA LYS A 100 5.86 6.62 16.95
C LYS A 100 6.12 8.04 16.47
N GLN A 101 6.97 8.20 15.46
CA GLN A 101 7.25 9.50 14.85
C GLN A 101 5.97 10.11 14.25
N LEU A 102 5.21 9.34 13.47
CA LEU A 102 3.97 9.81 12.86
C LEU A 102 2.90 10.18 13.91
N LEU A 103 2.84 9.46 15.03
CA LEU A 103 1.93 9.79 16.14
C LEU A 103 2.34 11.07 16.88
N ALA A 104 3.64 11.39 16.93
CA ALA A 104 4.17 12.60 17.54
C ALA A 104 3.99 13.84 16.63
N GLU A 105 4.27 13.70 15.33
CA GLU A 105 4.08 14.77 14.33
C GLU A 105 2.60 15.05 14.03
N GLY A 106 1.76 14.02 14.16
CA GLY A 106 0.34 14.06 13.82
C GLY A 106 0.06 13.34 12.50
N ILE A 107 -1.04 12.58 12.48
CA ILE A 107 -1.40 11.79 11.30
C ILE A 107 -1.86 12.69 10.16
N ASN A 108 -1.31 12.46 8.96
CA ASN A 108 -1.82 13.08 7.75
C ASN A 108 -3.20 12.50 7.40
N ARG A 109 -4.12 13.36 6.96
CA ARG A 109 -5.43 12.89 6.48
C ARG A 109 -5.26 11.91 5.31
N PRO A 110 -5.94 10.76 5.31
CA PRO A 110 -5.88 9.83 4.18
C PRO A 110 -6.40 10.52 2.91
N ARG A 111 -6.00 10.01 1.74
CA ARG A 111 -6.53 10.52 0.47
C ARG A 111 -8.03 10.19 0.39
N LYS A 112 -8.82 11.13 -0.13
CA LYS A 112 -10.23 10.88 -0.42
C LYS A 112 -10.34 9.87 -1.56
N GLY A 113 -10.94 8.72 -1.27
CA GLY A 113 -11.26 7.68 -2.25
C GLY A 113 -12.75 7.66 -2.58
N HIS A 114 -13.22 6.51 -3.02
CA HIS A 114 -14.64 6.21 -3.26
C HIS A 114 -15.24 5.51 -2.04
N ASP A 115 -16.47 5.87 -1.68
CA ASP A 115 -17.27 5.21 -0.65
C ASP A 115 -18.41 4.46 -1.34
N ALA A 116 -18.38 3.12 -1.25
CA ALA A 116 -19.40 2.25 -1.84
C ALA A 116 -20.57 1.99 -0.87
N GLY A 117 -20.49 2.48 0.37
CA GLY A 117 -21.52 2.28 1.40
C GLY A 117 -21.59 0.86 1.96
N ASP A 118 -20.53 0.05 1.77
CA ASP A 118 -20.45 -1.34 2.23
C ASP A 118 -19.75 -1.46 3.59
N HIS A 119 -18.42 -1.47 3.60
CA HIS A 119 -17.56 -1.59 4.76
C HIS A 119 -16.41 -0.57 4.65
N PRO A 120 -15.77 -0.18 5.77
CA PRO A 120 -14.55 0.61 5.70
C PRO A 120 -13.44 -0.11 4.93
N PRO A 121 -12.43 0.62 4.41
CA PRO A 121 -11.28 0.01 3.75
C PRO A 121 -10.60 -1.08 4.61
N ILE A 122 -9.91 -2.01 3.95
CA ILE A 122 -9.20 -3.11 4.62
C ILE A 122 -8.08 -2.52 5.51
N THR A 123 -8.26 -2.61 6.83
CA THR A 123 -7.46 -1.90 7.83
C THR A 123 -7.06 -2.84 8.97
N PRO A 124 -5.82 -2.78 9.50
CA PRO A 124 -5.46 -3.52 10.69
C PRO A 124 -6.22 -3.01 11.92
N MET A 125 -6.85 -3.94 12.65
CA MET A 125 -7.70 -3.68 13.82
C MET A 125 -7.08 -4.20 15.13
N LYS A 126 -5.99 -4.97 15.02
CA LYS A 126 -5.24 -5.53 16.13
C LYS A 126 -3.76 -5.66 15.75
N SER A 127 -2.85 -5.53 16.72
CA SER A 127 -1.44 -5.88 16.54
C SER A 127 -1.28 -7.38 16.37
N ALA A 128 -0.32 -7.81 15.55
CA ALA A 128 0.05 -9.20 15.39
C ALA A 128 1.57 -9.33 15.34
N THR A 129 2.08 -10.50 15.72
CA THR A 129 3.47 -10.88 15.46
C THR A 129 3.53 -12.06 14.49
N GLU A 130 4.68 -12.25 13.85
CA GLU A 130 4.87 -13.39 12.95
C GLU A 130 4.71 -14.73 13.70
N ALA A 131 5.05 -14.81 14.98
CA ALA A 131 4.83 -16.00 15.79
C ALA A 131 3.34 -16.35 15.96
N GLU A 132 2.46 -15.34 15.98
CA GLU A 132 1.01 -15.53 16.12
C GLU A 132 0.34 -15.99 14.81
N LEU A 133 0.87 -15.56 13.67
CA LEU A 133 0.27 -15.79 12.35
C LEU A 133 1.01 -16.84 11.49
N GLY A 134 2.29 -17.09 11.77
CA GLY A 134 3.22 -17.86 10.96
C GLY A 134 2.92 -19.36 10.88
N PHE A 135 2.14 -19.90 11.81
CA PHE A 135 1.73 -21.32 11.77
C PHE A 135 0.78 -21.67 10.61
N ALA A 136 0.33 -20.69 9.83
CA ALA A 136 -0.65 -20.92 8.77
C ALA A 136 -0.06 -20.96 7.34
N ALA A 137 1.27 -20.88 7.18
CA ALA A 137 1.92 -20.73 5.87
C ALA A 137 2.72 -21.95 5.36
N CYS A 138 2.64 -23.12 6.01
CA CYS A 138 3.29 -24.34 5.52
C CYS A 138 2.28 -25.48 5.36
N PRO A 139 1.72 -25.69 4.15
CA PRO A 139 1.30 -27.03 3.75
C PRO A 139 2.55 -27.84 3.39
N ALA A 140 2.64 -29.06 3.93
CA ALA A 140 3.60 -30.08 3.51
C ALA A 140 3.32 -30.57 2.08
#